data_AF-A0A951VIR7-F1
#
_entry.id   AF-A0A951VIR7-F1
#
_cell.length_a   1.000
_cell.length_b   1.000
_cell.length_c   1.000
_cell.angle_alpha   90.00
_cell.angle_beta   90.00
_cell.angle_gamma   90.00
#
_symmetry.space_group_name_H-M   'P 1'
#
loop_
_entity.id
_entity.type
_entity.pdbx_description
1 polymer ?
#
loop_
_entity_poly.entity_id
_entity_poly.type
_entity_poly.pdbx_seq_one_letter_code
_entity_poly.pdbx_strand_id
1 'polypeptide(L)'
;MKLWNNDIEIEFFNEALRSFASPEQLFYNLQSGYYAYIPKGLEAEGQTLQSRNSLIGQFTEKWSKTIFEPIAKKLGLHAVNSVVCDELGLSKRSSADLAFCTTNSTIQKPENVKLLFEIKMSIVSNYRYTKPYSVNFIGDYKQHKGNPSLLRSDSMLKAIGKSINIRVSGIASTKIPIVVLGNSPITENYIKKVDFLKTSGVIQGFWSLNPNPTNSDYIKNTPKAGFQTILNIEQLFNNCQALVVNDMNYFSSMISKVKLGEFIRIASLEANDIAKAERFLTLIQN
;
A
#
# COMPACT_ATOMS: atom_id res chain seq x y z
N MET A 1 8.96 -1.53 18.45
CA MET A 1 8.18 -0.78 17.45
C MET A 1 6.74 -1.25 17.49
N LYS A 2 5.77 -0.34 17.38
CA LYS A 2 4.34 -0.66 17.39
C LYS A 2 3.78 -0.48 15.97
N LEU A 3 2.82 -1.32 15.59
CA LEU A 3 2.01 -1.13 14.39
C LEU A 3 1.09 0.09 14.55
N TRP A 4 0.43 0.51 13.46
CA TRP A 4 -0.42 1.71 13.45
C TRP A 4 -1.53 1.61 14.50
N ASN A 5 -1.74 2.69 15.25
CA ASN A 5 -2.76 2.80 16.28
C ASN A 5 -3.17 4.28 16.48
N ASN A 6 -4.11 4.52 17.40
CA ASN A 6 -4.59 5.88 17.68
C ASN A 6 -3.50 6.79 18.29
N ASP A 7 -2.53 6.25 19.03
CA ASP A 7 -1.43 7.04 19.60
C ASP A 7 -0.59 7.68 18.48
N ILE A 8 -0.33 6.93 17.41
CA ILE A 8 0.43 7.39 16.24
C ILE A 8 -0.36 8.46 15.46
N GLU A 9 -1.69 8.33 15.36
CA GLU A 9 -2.52 9.38 14.76
C GLU A 9 -2.52 10.66 15.60
N ILE A 10 -2.57 10.55 16.92
CA ILE A 10 -2.44 11.70 17.85
C ILE A 10 -1.05 12.33 17.74
N GLU A 11 0.00 11.52 17.64
CA GLU A 11 1.37 11.98 17.38
C GLU A 11 1.44 12.82 16.10
N PHE A 12 0.87 12.33 15.00
CA PHE A 12 0.77 13.09 13.75
C PHE A 12 0.10 14.45 13.97
N PHE A 13 -1.07 14.50 14.61
CA PHE A 13 -1.76 15.77 14.84
C PHE A 13 -0.93 16.74 15.69
N ASN A 14 -0.29 16.24 16.75
CA ASN A 14 0.54 17.05 17.63
C ASN A 14 1.79 17.59 16.91
N GLU A 15 2.47 16.76 16.11
CA GLU A 15 3.62 17.20 15.31
C GLU A 15 3.20 18.24 14.27
N ALA A 16 2.10 18.00 13.55
CA ALA A 16 1.61 18.89 12.52
C ALA A 16 1.19 20.25 13.10
N LEU A 17 0.44 20.27 14.19
CA LEU A 17 0.02 21.49 14.90
C LEU A 17 1.20 22.31 15.44
N ARG A 18 2.29 21.65 15.86
CA ARG A 18 3.49 22.34 16.38
C ARG A 18 4.39 22.88 15.27
N SER A 19 4.35 22.29 14.09
CA SER A 19 5.41 22.47 13.10
C SER A 19 4.95 23.24 11.87
N PHE A 20 3.86 22.81 11.22
CA PHE A 20 3.61 23.23 9.82
C PHE A 20 2.14 23.36 9.43
N ALA A 21 1.17 23.06 10.30
CA ALA A 21 -0.25 23.11 9.96
C ALA A 21 -1.09 23.83 11.03
N SER A 22 -1.98 24.71 10.58
CA SER A 22 -3.00 25.31 11.45
C SER A 22 -4.10 24.29 11.80
N PRO A 23 -4.84 24.48 12.90
CA PRO A 23 -5.99 23.65 13.22
C PRO A 23 -7.00 23.55 12.07
N GLU A 24 -7.24 24.63 11.36
CA GLU A 24 -8.17 24.72 10.23
C GLU A 24 -7.66 23.98 8.99
N GLN A 25 -6.39 23.56 8.95
CA GLN A 25 -5.84 22.67 7.92
C GLN A 25 -5.90 21.19 8.31
N LEU A 26 -6.08 20.87 9.61
CA LEU A 26 -6.14 19.49 10.12
C LEU A 26 -7.55 19.02 10.54
N PHE A 27 -8.38 19.93 11.06
CA PHE A 27 -9.74 19.68 11.54
C PHE A 27 -10.81 20.50 10.81
N TYR A 28 -11.97 19.90 10.54
CA TYR A 28 -13.20 20.59 10.17
C TYR A 28 -13.64 21.48 11.32
N ASN A 29 -13.91 22.75 11.05
CA ASN A 29 -14.40 23.71 12.04
C ASN A 29 -15.92 23.80 11.95
N LEU A 30 -16.62 23.00 12.74
CA LEU A 30 -18.09 23.03 12.83
C LEU A 30 -18.51 23.93 14.00
N GLN A 31 -19.78 24.35 14.05
CA GLN A 31 -20.32 25.09 15.21
C GLN A 31 -20.10 24.33 16.53
N SER A 32 -20.15 22.99 16.47
CA SER A 32 -19.93 22.10 17.63
C SER A 32 -18.45 21.86 17.99
N GLY A 33 -17.51 22.41 17.22
CA GLY A 33 -16.07 22.35 17.47
C GLY A 33 -15.24 21.80 16.30
N TYR A 34 -13.98 21.48 16.60
CA TYR A 34 -12.99 21.04 15.61
C TYR A 34 -12.89 19.51 15.56
N TYR A 35 -13.07 18.91 14.39
CA TYR A 35 -13.06 17.45 14.21
C TYR A 35 -12.18 16.99 13.06
N ALA A 36 -11.47 15.85 13.20
CA ALA A 36 -10.66 15.29 12.12
C ALA A 36 -11.53 14.83 10.94
N TYR A 37 -12.70 14.25 11.26
CA TYR A 37 -13.77 13.94 10.33
C TYR A 37 -15.12 14.40 10.90
N ILE A 38 -16.07 14.77 10.04
CA ILE A 38 -17.42 15.11 10.49
C ILE A 38 -18.06 13.85 11.12
N PRO A 39 -18.46 13.89 12.40
CA PRO A 39 -19.17 12.78 13.05
C PRO A 39 -20.46 12.40 12.30
N LYS A 40 -20.84 11.12 12.34
CA LYS A 40 -22.16 10.70 11.82
C LYS A 40 -23.26 11.37 12.63
N GLY A 41 -24.32 11.80 11.94
CA GLY A 41 -25.44 12.53 12.55
C GLY A 41 -25.24 14.06 12.66
N LEU A 42 -24.03 14.59 12.41
CA LEU A 42 -23.81 16.04 12.33
C LEU A 42 -23.83 16.54 10.89
N GLU A 43 -24.37 17.74 10.67
CA GLU A 43 -24.35 18.40 9.37
C GLU A 43 -22.94 18.86 8.99
N ALA A 44 -22.65 18.85 7.68
CA ALA A 44 -21.33 19.21 7.17
C ALA A 44 -21.11 20.74 7.08
N GLU A 45 -22.14 21.55 7.37
CA GLU A 45 -22.11 23.02 7.38
C GLU A 45 -21.47 23.61 6.09
N GLY A 46 -21.74 23.00 4.94
CA GLY A 46 -21.21 23.42 3.64
C GLY A 46 -19.73 23.08 3.39
N GLN A 47 -19.04 22.42 4.33
CA GLN A 47 -17.65 21.99 4.14
C GLN A 47 -17.58 20.74 3.27
N THR A 48 -16.68 20.77 2.29
CA THR A 48 -16.43 19.62 1.42
C THR A 48 -15.80 18.49 2.22
N LEU A 49 -16.47 17.34 2.22
CA LEU A 49 -15.92 16.10 2.75
C LEU A 49 -14.67 15.73 1.93
N GLN A 50 -13.52 15.71 2.60
CA GLN A 50 -12.25 15.09 2.20
C GLN A 50 -11.25 15.92 1.36
N SER A 51 -10.53 16.87 1.98
CA SER A 51 -9.36 17.48 1.35
C SER A 51 -8.18 17.71 2.29
N ARG A 52 -7.75 16.70 3.05
CA ARG A 52 -6.59 16.84 3.99
C ARG A 52 -5.60 15.67 3.93
N ASN A 53 -5.55 14.98 2.80
CA ASN A 53 -4.75 13.75 2.61
C ASN A 53 -3.25 13.99 2.37
N SER A 54 -2.82 15.19 1.96
CA SER A 54 -1.40 15.44 1.63
C SER A 54 -0.49 15.44 2.85
N LEU A 55 -0.92 16.06 3.96
CA LEU A 55 -0.10 16.19 5.17
C LEU A 55 0.16 14.83 5.83
N ILE A 56 -0.86 13.99 5.92
CA ILE A 56 -0.73 12.64 6.50
C ILE A 56 0.10 11.71 5.62
N GLY A 57 0.08 11.89 4.28
CA GLY A 57 0.83 11.05 3.35
C GLY A 57 2.33 11.03 3.68
N GLN A 58 2.96 12.21 3.77
CA GLN A 58 4.39 12.33 4.10
C GLN A 58 4.73 11.72 5.46
N PHE A 59 3.87 11.93 6.46
CA PHE A 59 4.04 11.32 7.78
C PHE A 59 3.99 9.79 7.69
N THR A 60 3.02 9.23 6.96
CA THR A 60 2.88 7.78 6.82
C THR A 60 4.02 7.13 6.03
N GLU A 61 4.61 7.82 5.05
CA GLU A 61 5.80 7.35 4.34
C GLU A 61 7.03 7.28 5.24
N LYS A 62 7.26 8.32 6.04
CA LYS A 62 8.36 8.35 7.03
C LYS A 62 8.15 7.30 8.13
N TRP A 63 6.92 7.17 8.62
CA TRP A 63 6.55 6.18 9.63
C TRP A 63 6.74 4.76 9.09
N SER A 64 6.30 4.50 7.85
CA SER A 64 6.47 3.19 7.21
C SER A 64 7.94 2.83 7.10
N LYS A 65 8.79 3.74 6.60
CA LYS A 65 10.25 3.50 6.57
C LYS A 65 10.78 3.06 7.93
N THR A 66 10.38 3.74 9.00
CA THR A 66 10.83 3.44 10.37
C THR A 66 10.49 2.00 10.79
N ILE A 67 9.29 1.50 10.44
CA ILE A 67 8.87 0.12 10.73
C ILE A 67 9.60 -0.89 9.86
N PHE A 68 9.82 -0.56 8.59
CA PHE A 68 10.36 -1.48 7.60
C PHE A 68 11.90 -1.52 7.56
N GLU A 69 12.59 -0.51 8.08
CA GLU A 69 14.06 -0.46 8.15
C GLU A 69 14.71 -1.63 8.91
N PRO A 70 14.27 -2.00 10.14
CA PRO A 70 14.80 -3.20 10.79
C PRO A 70 14.44 -4.51 10.07
N ILE A 71 13.32 -4.55 9.34
CA ILE A 71 12.92 -5.70 8.52
C ILE A 71 13.88 -5.84 7.33
N ALA A 72 14.09 -4.75 6.58
CA ALA A 72 15.03 -4.72 5.45
C ALA A 72 16.43 -5.15 5.89
N LYS A 73 16.91 -4.60 7.02
CA LYS A 73 18.23 -4.93 7.59
C LYS A 73 18.38 -6.41 7.90
N LYS A 74 17.36 -7.05 8.48
CA LYS A 74 17.35 -8.51 8.73
C LYS A 74 17.41 -9.34 7.44
N LEU A 75 16.94 -8.79 6.33
CA LEU A 75 17.00 -9.41 4.99
C LEU A 75 18.28 -9.02 4.22
N GLY A 76 19.20 -8.25 4.81
CA GLY A 76 20.41 -7.77 4.13
C GLY A 76 20.15 -6.65 3.12
N LEU A 77 19.07 -5.90 3.29
CA LEU A 77 18.59 -4.84 2.37
C LEU A 77 18.44 -3.49 3.10
N HIS A 78 18.15 -2.46 2.33
CA HIS A 78 17.83 -1.10 2.79
C HIS A 78 16.36 -0.77 2.53
N ALA A 79 15.70 -0.13 3.50
CA ALA A 79 14.40 0.50 3.29
C ALA A 79 14.61 1.92 2.77
N VAL A 80 14.19 2.21 1.53
CA VAL A 80 14.45 3.49 0.86
C VAL A 80 13.14 4.13 0.41
N ASN A 81 12.91 5.38 0.81
CA ASN A 81 11.74 6.15 0.36
C ASN A 81 12.00 6.84 -0.98
N SER A 82 10.92 7.15 -1.69
CA SER A 82 10.94 7.95 -2.93
C SER A 82 11.90 7.38 -3.99
N VAL A 83 11.83 6.06 -4.21
CA VAL A 83 12.71 5.37 -5.15
C VAL A 83 12.34 5.69 -6.59
N VAL A 84 13.35 6.12 -7.35
CA VAL A 84 13.29 6.46 -8.77
C VAL A 84 14.04 5.37 -9.55
N CYS A 85 13.38 4.80 -10.53
CA CYS A 85 13.91 3.82 -11.46
C CYS A 85 13.07 3.90 -12.75
N ASP A 86 13.57 4.64 -13.74
CA ASP A 86 12.81 4.97 -14.95
C ASP A 86 12.47 3.70 -15.76
N GLU A 87 13.35 2.68 -15.74
CA GLU A 87 13.14 1.39 -16.38
C GLU A 87 11.99 0.57 -15.76
N LEU A 88 11.57 0.92 -14.53
CA LEU A 88 10.38 0.36 -13.87
C LEU A 88 9.16 1.27 -14.01
N GLY A 89 9.25 2.35 -14.80
CA GLY A 89 8.21 3.38 -14.89
C GLY A 89 8.10 4.26 -13.64
N LEU A 90 9.12 4.24 -12.76
CA LEU A 90 9.16 5.00 -11.50
C LEU A 90 9.99 6.28 -11.68
N SER A 91 9.40 7.31 -12.31
CA SER A 91 10.08 8.60 -12.49
C SER A 91 10.09 9.44 -11.21
N LYS A 92 10.86 10.54 -11.20
CA LYS A 92 10.83 11.53 -10.10
C LYS A 92 9.43 12.08 -9.79
N ARG A 93 8.50 12.08 -10.77
CA ARG A 93 7.12 12.57 -10.58
C ARG A 93 6.18 11.50 -10.04
N SER A 94 6.58 10.23 -10.10
CA SER A 94 5.80 9.07 -9.67
C SER A 94 6.73 7.99 -9.12
N SER A 95 7.59 8.37 -8.17
CA SER A 95 8.52 7.46 -7.49
C SER A 95 7.76 6.44 -6.66
N ALA A 96 8.38 5.31 -6.34
CA ALA A 96 7.81 4.40 -5.33
C ALA A 96 7.91 5.05 -3.94
N ASP A 97 6.86 4.87 -3.13
CA ASP A 97 6.77 5.53 -1.83
C ASP A 97 7.84 4.96 -0.88
N LEU A 98 8.00 3.64 -0.90
CA LEU A 98 9.04 2.89 -0.19
C LEU A 98 9.45 1.65 -1.00
N ALA A 99 10.71 1.24 -0.91
CA ALA A 99 11.19 -0.01 -1.49
C ALA A 99 12.23 -0.68 -0.60
N PHE A 100 12.39 -2.00 -0.76
CA PHE A 100 13.59 -2.70 -0.33
C PHE A 100 14.59 -2.76 -1.45
N CYS A 101 15.79 -2.28 -1.16
CA CYS A 101 16.87 -2.16 -2.13
C CYS A 101 18.17 -2.78 -1.62
N THR A 102 19.00 -3.29 -2.53
CA THR A 102 20.36 -3.76 -2.20
C THR A 102 21.33 -2.60 -1.93
N THR A 103 20.97 -1.37 -2.33
CA THR A 103 21.77 -0.16 -2.09
C THR A 103 20.93 0.89 -1.38
N ASN A 104 21.58 1.76 -0.60
CA ASN A 104 20.93 2.86 0.11
C ASN A 104 20.90 4.15 -0.74
N SER A 105 20.29 4.09 -1.92
CA SER A 105 20.16 5.22 -2.86
C SER A 105 18.72 5.40 -3.31
N THR A 106 18.28 6.64 -3.53
CA THR A 106 16.94 6.92 -4.08
C THR A 106 16.87 6.60 -5.57
N ILE A 107 17.94 6.87 -6.32
CA ILE A 107 18.06 6.48 -7.72
C ILE A 107 18.55 5.04 -7.76
N GLN A 108 17.76 4.16 -8.36
CA GLN A 108 18.01 2.73 -8.42
C GLN A 108 18.01 2.21 -9.85
N LYS A 109 18.77 1.13 -10.04
CA LYS A 109 18.61 0.24 -11.19
C LYS A 109 17.62 -0.88 -10.84
N PRO A 110 16.93 -1.49 -11.82
CA PRO A 110 15.94 -2.53 -11.53
C PRO A 110 16.47 -3.69 -10.69
N GLU A 111 17.69 -4.16 -10.95
CA GLU A 111 18.30 -5.30 -10.24
C GLU A 111 18.49 -5.06 -8.73
N ASN A 112 18.54 -3.80 -8.31
CA ASN A 112 18.69 -3.43 -6.92
C ASN A 112 17.36 -3.40 -6.17
N VAL A 113 16.23 -3.29 -6.86
CA VAL A 113 14.90 -3.22 -6.24
C VAL A 113 14.38 -4.63 -6.02
N LYS A 114 14.10 -4.98 -4.76
CA LYS A 114 13.68 -6.33 -4.35
C LYS A 114 12.22 -6.42 -3.92
N LEU A 115 11.62 -5.31 -3.51
CA LEU A 115 10.21 -5.23 -3.11
C LEU A 115 9.77 -3.78 -3.15
N LEU A 116 8.61 -3.52 -3.75
CA LEU A 116 8.02 -2.18 -3.81
C LEU A 116 6.82 -2.07 -2.88
N PHE A 117 6.70 -0.93 -2.21
CA PHE A 117 5.56 -0.59 -1.38
C PHE A 117 4.90 0.70 -1.89
N GLU A 118 3.61 0.59 -2.21
CA GLU A 118 2.75 1.74 -2.47
C GLU A 118 1.96 2.07 -1.20
N ILE A 119 2.18 3.25 -0.64
CA ILE A 119 1.59 3.66 0.64
C ILE A 119 0.29 4.40 0.37
N LYS A 120 -0.77 3.85 0.94
CA LYS A 120 -2.13 4.37 0.94
C LYS A 120 -2.61 4.27 2.38
N MET A 121 -2.03 5.09 3.25
CA MET A 121 -2.45 5.24 4.65
C MET A 121 -3.11 6.61 4.85
N SER A 122 -3.97 6.73 5.85
CA SER A 122 -4.62 8.00 6.21
C SER A 122 -4.93 8.04 7.70
N ILE A 123 -5.51 9.13 8.20
CA ILE A 123 -6.23 9.07 9.48
C ILE A 123 -7.40 8.09 9.34
N VAL A 124 -7.57 7.21 10.32
CA VAL A 124 -8.59 6.17 10.35
C VAL A 124 -9.67 6.52 11.35
N SER A 125 -9.29 6.98 12.53
CA SER A 125 -10.20 7.32 13.61
C SER A 125 -10.62 8.79 13.54
N ASN A 126 -11.64 9.16 14.32
CA ASN A 126 -12.03 10.54 14.51
C ASN A 126 -11.45 11.11 15.80
N TYR A 127 -11.09 12.39 15.73
CA TYR A 127 -10.50 13.14 16.82
C TYR A 127 -11.18 14.49 16.95
N ARG A 128 -11.34 14.94 18.19
CA ARG A 128 -11.76 16.29 18.51
C ARG A 128 -10.56 17.10 18.96
N TYR A 129 -10.37 18.25 18.34
CA TYR A 129 -9.38 19.22 18.77
C TYR A 129 -10.01 20.25 19.71
N THR A 130 -9.39 20.46 20.87
CA THR A 130 -9.75 21.48 21.84
C THR A 130 -8.55 22.40 22.02
N LYS A 131 -8.76 23.69 21.75
CA LYS A 131 -7.70 24.70 21.88
C LYS A 131 -7.21 24.77 23.34
N PRO A 132 -5.90 25.01 23.57
CA PRO A 132 -4.89 25.27 22.55
C PRO A 132 -4.16 24.03 22.01
N TYR A 133 -4.20 22.83 22.63
CA TYR A 133 -3.33 21.71 22.21
C TYR A 133 -3.88 20.29 22.45
N SER A 134 -5.18 20.12 22.74
CA SER A 134 -5.71 18.80 23.09
C SER A 134 -6.35 18.13 21.87
N VAL A 135 -5.85 16.97 21.48
CA VAL A 135 -6.44 16.12 20.44
C VAL A 135 -6.91 14.84 21.11
N ASN A 136 -8.22 14.64 21.17
CA ASN A 136 -8.84 13.50 21.86
C ASN A 136 -9.54 12.59 20.86
N PHE A 137 -9.31 11.28 20.98
CA PHE A 137 -10.06 10.27 20.24
C PHE A 137 -11.55 10.36 20.61
N ILE A 138 -12.44 10.35 19.62
CA ILE A 138 -13.89 10.42 19.84
C ILE A 138 -14.67 9.33 19.09
N GLY A 139 -14.02 8.54 18.24
CA GLY A 139 -14.68 7.43 17.56
C GLY A 139 -13.85 6.82 16.45
N ASP A 140 -14.26 5.63 16.00
CA ASP A 140 -13.61 4.92 14.90
C ASP A 140 -14.16 5.31 13.52
N TYR A 141 -13.66 4.66 12.47
CA TYR A 141 -14.04 4.95 11.09
C TYR A 141 -15.52 4.70 10.77
N LYS A 142 -16.24 3.93 11.59
CA LYS A 142 -17.67 3.69 11.43
C LYS A 142 -18.51 4.79 12.05
N GLN A 143 -17.93 5.69 12.85
CA GLN A 143 -18.64 6.74 13.57
C GLN A 143 -18.50 8.13 12.93
N HIS A 144 -17.79 8.24 11.80
CA HIS A 144 -17.65 9.48 11.05
C HIS A 144 -18.04 9.33 9.57
N LYS A 145 -18.21 10.46 8.88
CA LYS A 145 -18.63 10.52 7.46
C LYS A 145 -17.45 10.38 6.46
N GLY A 146 -16.20 10.49 6.92
CA GLY A 146 -15.02 10.26 6.10
C GLY A 146 -14.80 8.78 5.76
N ASN A 147 -14.11 8.51 4.65
CA ASN A 147 -13.65 7.17 4.30
C ASN A 147 -12.11 7.12 4.40
N PRO A 148 -11.56 6.33 5.33
CA PRO A 148 -10.12 6.09 5.41
C PRO A 148 -9.60 5.33 4.19
N SER A 149 -8.32 5.53 3.90
CA SER A 149 -7.60 5.10 2.72
C SER A 149 -8.20 3.96 1.87
N LEU A 150 -8.07 2.69 2.27
CA LEU A 150 -8.45 1.53 1.44
C LEU A 150 -9.97 1.32 1.37
N LEU A 151 -10.74 2.05 2.17
CA LEU A 151 -12.20 2.15 2.04
C LEU A 151 -12.59 3.13 0.93
N ARG A 152 -11.65 3.94 0.40
CA ARG A 152 -11.88 4.81 -0.75
C ARG A 152 -11.52 4.13 -2.05
N SER A 153 -12.48 4.10 -2.97
CA SER A 153 -12.27 3.54 -4.31
C SER A 153 -11.18 4.26 -5.10
N ASP A 154 -11.05 5.59 -4.99
CA ASP A 154 -10.01 6.33 -5.72
C ASP A 154 -8.60 5.94 -5.25
N SER A 155 -8.42 5.74 -3.93
CA SER A 155 -7.15 5.29 -3.33
C SER A 155 -6.76 3.90 -3.85
N MET A 156 -7.71 2.96 -3.83
CA MET A 156 -7.53 1.60 -4.37
C MET A 156 -7.18 1.62 -5.86
N LEU A 157 -7.92 2.39 -6.67
CA LEU A 157 -7.70 2.47 -8.12
C LEU A 157 -6.35 3.11 -8.47
N LYS A 158 -5.90 4.12 -7.71
CA LYS A 158 -4.56 4.71 -7.89
C LYS A 158 -3.45 3.70 -7.63
N ALA A 159 -3.56 2.93 -6.54
CA ALA A 159 -2.57 1.90 -6.22
C ALA A 159 -2.53 0.79 -7.27
N ILE A 160 -3.71 0.35 -7.74
CA ILE A 160 -3.83 -0.62 -8.84
C ILE A 160 -3.22 -0.06 -10.12
N GLY A 161 -3.57 1.18 -10.49
CA GLY A 161 -3.08 1.84 -11.70
C GLY A 161 -1.56 1.96 -11.73
N LYS A 162 -0.95 2.38 -10.61
CA LYS A 162 0.52 2.47 -10.50
C LYS A 162 1.19 1.11 -10.59
N SER A 163 0.60 0.09 -9.96
CA SER A 163 1.10 -1.28 -10.05
C SER A 163 1.05 -1.82 -11.47
N ILE A 164 -0.03 -1.58 -12.20
CA ILE A 164 -0.14 -1.94 -13.64
C ILE A 164 0.92 -1.20 -14.45
N ASN A 165 1.10 0.11 -14.23
CA ASN A 165 2.11 0.89 -14.94
C ASN A 165 3.53 0.32 -14.75
N ILE A 166 3.86 -0.12 -13.53
CA ILE A 166 5.12 -0.81 -13.25
C ILE A 166 5.17 -2.14 -14.02
N ARG A 167 4.12 -2.97 -13.97
CA ARG A 167 4.09 -4.28 -14.65
C ARG A 167 4.27 -4.19 -16.16
N VAL A 168 3.84 -3.10 -16.79
CA VAL A 168 3.96 -2.91 -18.26
C VAL A 168 5.19 -2.11 -18.68
N SER A 169 6.04 -1.68 -17.74
CA SER A 169 7.24 -0.87 -18.04
C SER A 169 8.38 -1.65 -18.72
N GLY A 170 8.45 -2.97 -18.53
CA GLY A 170 9.45 -3.81 -19.17
C GLY A 170 9.72 -5.11 -18.42
N ILE A 171 10.58 -5.96 -19.00
CA ILE A 171 10.92 -7.29 -18.46
C ILE A 171 11.49 -7.20 -17.04
N ALA A 172 12.24 -6.14 -16.73
CA ALA A 172 12.86 -6.00 -15.42
C ALA A 172 11.84 -5.88 -14.27
N SER A 173 10.62 -5.41 -14.55
CA SER A 173 9.57 -5.26 -13.52
C SER A 173 8.84 -6.54 -13.18
N THR A 174 8.95 -7.58 -14.01
CA THR A 174 8.17 -8.81 -13.85
C THR A 174 8.57 -9.60 -12.61
N LYS A 175 9.81 -9.43 -12.15
CA LYS A 175 10.37 -10.12 -10.97
C LYS A 175 10.17 -9.37 -9.67
N ILE A 176 9.70 -8.12 -9.71
CA ILE A 176 9.62 -7.26 -8.52
C ILE A 176 8.23 -7.41 -7.90
N PRO A 177 8.12 -7.89 -6.65
CA PRO A 177 6.85 -7.90 -5.95
C PRO A 177 6.41 -6.48 -5.58
N ILE A 178 5.10 -6.24 -5.58
CA ILE A 178 4.48 -4.95 -5.26
C ILE A 178 3.46 -5.19 -4.15
N VAL A 179 3.54 -4.42 -3.08
CA VAL A 179 2.61 -4.47 -1.95
C VAL A 179 1.98 -3.09 -1.78
N VAL A 180 0.67 -3.07 -1.54
CA VAL A 180 -0.04 -1.84 -1.16
C VAL A 180 -0.19 -1.82 0.35
N LEU A 181 0.37 -0.80 0.99
CA LEU A 181 0.26 -0.60 2.44
C LEU A 181 -0.91 0.33 2.75
N GLY A 182 -1.75 -0.07 3.68
CA GLY A 182 -2.77 0.79 4.25
C GLY A 182 -2.87 0.62 5.75
N ASN A 183 -3.91 1.21 6.33
CA ASN A 183 -4.19 1.15 7.76
C ASN A 183 -5.70 1.13 8.07
N SER A 184 -6.51 0.90 7.04
CA SER A 184 -7.95 0.68 7.16
C SER A 184 -8.31 -0.71 6.64
N PRO A 185 -9.49 -1.24 7.01
CA PRO A 185 -10.09 -2.36 6.30
C PRO A 185 -10.40 -2.01 4.84
N ILE A 186 -10.89 -2.99 4.09
CA ILE A 186 -11.50 -2.81 2.77
C ILE A 186 -13.03 -2.97 2.85
N THR A 187 -13.74 -2.61 1.78
CA THR A 187 -15.17 -2.93 1.63
C THR A 187 -15.36 -4.31 0.97
N GLU A 188 -16.52 -4.93 1.19
CA GLU A 188 -16.83 -6.28 0.67
C GLU A 188 -16.69 -6.39 -0.86
N ASN A 189 -17.03 -5.32 -1.58
CA ASN A 189 -16.93 -5.24 -3.03
C ASN A 189 -15.48 -5.40 -3.55
N TYR A 190 -14.47 -5.15 -2.70
CA TYR A 190 -13.06 -5.34 -3.07
C TYR A 190 -12.51 -6.72 -2.76
N ILE A 191 -13.21 -7.58 -1.98
CA ILE A 191 -12.69 -8.90 -1.58
C ILE A 191 -12.24 -9.73 -2.78
N LYS A 192 -13.14 -9.92 -3.76
CA LYS A 192 -12.83 -10.68 -4.98
C LYS A 192 -11.73 -10.01 -5.80
N LYS A 193 -11.70 -8.67 -5.82
CA LYS A 193 -10.77 -7.90 -6.64
C LYS A 193 -9.34 -7.98 -6.11
N VAL A 194 -9.12 -7.81 -4.81
CA VAL A 194 -7.77 -7.89 -4.21
C VAL A 194 -7.22 -9.32 -4.26
N ASP A 195 -8.08 -10.32 -4.06
CA ASP A 195 -7.69 -11.73 -4.24
C ASP A 195 -7.31 -12.02 -5.70
N PHE A 196 -8.09 -11.51 -6.66
CA PHE A 196 -7.77 -11.65 -8.08
C PHE A 196 -6.42 -11.01 -8.42
N LEU A 197 -6.18 -9.77 -7.99
CA LEU A 197 -4.92 -9.03 -8.22
C LEU A 197 -3.69 -9.74 -7.67
N LYS A 198 -3.84 -10.42 -6.51
CA LYS A 198 -2.79 -11.26 -5.94
C LYS A 198 -2.56 -12.51 -6.76
N THR A 199 -3.62 -13.24 -7.11
CA THR A 199 -3.49 -14.46 -7.89
C THR A 199 -2.99 -14.22 -9.32
N SER A 200 -3.29 -13.08 -9.92
CA SER A 200 -2.77 -12.70 -11.23
C SER A 200 -1.35 -12.12 -11.18
N GLY A 201 -0.79 -11.91 -9.99
CA GLY A 201 0.56 -11.39 -9.79
C GLY A 201 0.71 -9.88 -10.01
N VAL A 202 -0.38 -9.13 -10.22
CA VAL A 202 -0.31 -7.67 -10.41
C VAL A 202 0.16 -6.99 -9.11
N ILE A 203 -0.41 -7.37 -7.96
CA ILE A 203 -0.07 -6.89 -6.61
C ILE A 203 0.00 -8.08 -5.67
N GLN A 204 1.10 -8.28 -4.94
CA GLN A 204 1.32 -9.44 -4.07
C GLN A 204 0.58 -9.36 -2.73
N GLY A 205 0.09 -8.18 -2.34
CA GLY A 205 -0.82 -8.05 -1.21
C GLY A 205 -1.22 -6.61 -0.92
N PHE A 206 -2.41 -6.46 -0.32
CA PHE A 206 -2.85 -5.25 0.35
C PHE A 206 -2.75 -5.50 1.85
N TRP A 207 -1.83 -4.81 2.53
CA TRP A 207 -1.58 -5.01 3.95
C TRP A 207 -2.05 -3.81 4.76
N SER A 208 -3.04 -4.02 5.63
CA SER A 208 -3.40 -3.03 6.64
C SER A 208 -2.49 -3.18 7.86
N LEU A 209 -1.75 -2.13 8.19
CA LEU A 209 -0.82 -2.06 9.31
C LEU A 209 -1.48 -1.59 10.61
N ASN A 210 -2.81 -1.52 10.66
CA ASN A 210 -3.58 -1.21 11.87
C ASN A 210 -4.27 -2.50 12.36
N PRO A 211 -3.78 -3.14 13.43
CA PRO A 211 -4.36 -4.37 13.94
C PRO A 211 -5.79 -4.21 14.47
N ASN A 212 -6.13 -3.03 15.00
CA ASN A 212 -7.39 -2.77 15.71
C ASN A 212 -8.03 -1.45 15.23
N PRO A 213 -8.52 -1.38 13.98
CA PRO A 213 -9.09 -0.16 13.42
C PRO A 213 -10.50 0.17 13.97
N THR A 214 -11.14 -0.77 14.64
CA THR A 214 -12.46 -0.65 15.28
C THR A 214 -12.63 -1.78 16.31
N ASN A 215 -13.53 -1.60 17.28
CA ASN A 215 -13.93 -2.63 18.24
C ASN A 215 -15.06 -3.54 17.72
N SER A 216 -15.59 -3.26 16.53
CA SER A 216 -16.66 -4.02 15.89
C SER A 216 -16.14 -4.86 14.72
N ASP A 217 -16.98 -5.71 14.10
CA ASP A 217 -16.53 -6.60 13.03
C ASP A 217 -16.03 -5.86 11.78
N TYR A 218 -14.97 -6.38 11.17
CA TYR A 218 -14.42 -5.89 9.90
C TYR A 218 -13.70 -7.02 9.17
N ILE A 219 -13.44 -6.81 7.88
CA ILE A 219 -12.67 -7.75 7.06
C ILE A 219 -11.21 -7.71 7.52
N LYS A 220 -10.76 -8.76 8.21
CA LYS A 220 -9.36 -8.95 8.63
C LYS A 220 -8.51 -9.59 7.52
N ASN A 221 -9.06 -10.56 6.81
CA ASN A 221 -8.38 -11.26 5.72
C ASN A 221 -9.39 -11.61 4.63
N THR A 222 -8.93 -11.66 3.39
CA THR A 222 -9.69 -12.24 2.28
C THR A 222 -9.33 -13.71 2.07
N PRO A 223 -10.19 -14.52 1.42
CA PRO A 223 -9.97 -15.96 1.25
C PRO A 223 -8.62 -16.36 0.67
N LYS A 224 -8.08 -15.58 -0.29
CA LYS A 224 -6.74 -15.83 -0.89
C LYS A 224 -5.65 -14.94 -0.32
N ALA A 225 -5.94 -14.26 0.80
CA ALA A 225 -5.04 -13.31 1.44
C ALA A 225 -4.55 -12.20 0.48
N GLY A 226 -5.37 -11.80 -0.49
CA GLY A 226 -5.17 -10.60 -1.30
C GLY A 226 -5.17 -9.33 -0.46
N PHE A 227 -6.00 -9.30 0.59
CA PHE A 227 -5.94 -8.33 1.68
C PHE A 227 -5.71 -9.03 3.02
N GLN A 228 -4.86 -8.43 3.86
CA GLN A 228 -4.56 -8.91 5.21
C GLN A 228 -4.39 -7.74 6.18
N THR A 229 -5.00 -7.83 7.36
CA THR A 229 -4.63 -7.03 8.53
C THR A 229 -3.44 -7.69 9.19
N ILE A 230 -2.34 -6.96 9.27
CA ILE A 230 -1.11 -7.38 9.94
C ILE A 230 -1.30 -7.18 11.44
N LEU A 231 -1.12 -8.25 12.21
CA LEU A 231 -1.39 -8.27 13.65
C LEU A 231 -0.15 -7.95 14.47
N ASN A 232 1.04 -8.27 13.96
CA ASN A 232 2.30 -8.02 14.64
C ASN A 232 3.47 -7.89 13.65
N ILE A 233 4.63 -7.44 14.17
CA ILE A 233 5.84 -7.21 13.38
C ILE A 233 6.44 -8.52 12.83
N GLU A 234 6.26 -9.64 13.53
CA GLU A 234 6.76 -10.94 13.07
C GLU A 234 6.02 -11.40 11.79
N GLN A 235 4.69 -11.29 11.77
CA GLN A 235 3.88 -11.54 10.58
C GLN A 235 4.32 -10.63 9.43
N LEU A 236 4.57 -9.34 9.70
CA LEU A 236 5.05 -8.41 8.69
C LEU A 236 6.40 -8.83 8.10
N PHE A 237 7.34 -9.24 8.97
CA PHE A 237 8.65 -9.73 8.57
C PHE A 237 8.54 -11.00 7.71
N ASN A 238 7.79 -12.00 8.16
CA ASN A 238 7.60 -13.27 7.45
C ASN A 238 6.97 -13.05 6.07
N ASN A 239 5.97 -12.17 5.98
CA ASN A 239 5.37 -11.78 4.72
C ASN A 239 6.39 -11.14 3.76
N CYS A 240 7.21 -10.20 4.25
CA CYS A 240 8.26 -9.58 3.44
C CYS A 240 9.31 -10.59 2.98
N GLN A 241 9.77 -11.44 3.91
CA GLN A 241 10.77 -12.48 3.62
C GLN A 241 10.28 -13.42 2.52
N ALA A 242 9.03 -13.88 2.61
CA ALA A 242 8.44 -14.75 1.59
C ALA A 242 8.41 -14.09 0.21
N LEU A 243 8.16 -12.78 0.11
CA LEU A 243 8.17 -12.08 -1.18
C LEU A 243 9.59 -11.85 -1.72
N VAL A 244 10.56 -11.59 -0.85
CA VAL A 244 11.96 -11.31 -1.24
C VAL A 244 12.71 -12.58 -1.66
N VAL A 245 12.43 -13.71 -1.01
CA VAL A 245 13.15 -14.98 -1.25
C VAL A 245 12.58 -15.76 -2.45
N ASN A 246 11.29 -15.64 -2.73
CA ASN A 246 10.66 -16.38 -3.81
C ASN A 246 11.01 -15.79 -5.18
N ASP A 247 11.54 -16.61 -6.08
CA ASP A 247 11.80 -16.27 -7.48
C ASP A 247 10.50 -16.34 -8.29
N MET A 248 9.62 -15.34 -8.10
CA MET A 248 8.36 -15.21 -8.82
C MET A 248 8.53 -14.41 -10.10
N ASN A 249 7.77 -14.76 -11.13
CA ASN A 249 7.72 -13.99 -12.37
C ASN A 249 6.28 -13.65 -12.78
N TYR A 250 5.98 -12.37 -12.92
CA TYR A 250 4.73 -11.90 -13.52
C TYR A 250 4.77 -12.06 -15.04
N PHE A 251 3.67 -12.54 -15.62
CA PHE A 251 3.49 -12.56 -17.06
C PHE A 251 2.03 -12.30 -17.45
N SER A 252 1.82 -11.58 -18.55
CA SER A 252 0.49 -11.29 -19.10
C SER A 252 0.57 -11.06 -20.59
N SER A 253 -0.37 -11.60 -21.36
CA SER A 253 -0.49 -11.32 -22.81
C SER A 253 -1.91 -11.64 -23.29
N MET A 254 -2.32 -11.03 -24.40
CA MET A 254 -3.61 -11.30 -25.06
C MET A 254 -3.36 -12.10 -26.34
N ILE A 255 -3.37 -13.43 -26.22
CA ILE A 255 -3.00 -14.37 -27.29
C ILE A 255 -4.20 -15.29 -27.58
N SER A 256 -4.37 -15.69 -28.84
CA SER A 256 -5.40 -16.68 -29.20
C SER A 256 -5.10 -18.04 -28.58
N LYS A 257 -6.15 -18.82 -28.28
CA LYS A 257 -5.99 -20.16 -27.69
C LYS A 257 -5.12 -21.09 -28.55
N VAL A 258 -5.23 -20.98 -29.89
CA VAL A 258 -4.42 -21.75 -30.84
C VAL A 258 -2.94 -21.43 -30.67
N LYS A 259 -2.58 -20.15 -30.66
CA LYS A 259 -1.19 -19.72 -30.52
C LYS A 259 -0.63 -20.00 -29.13
N LEU A 260 -1.44 -19.82 -28.08
CA LEU A 260 -1.05 -20.20 -26.72
C LEU A 260 -0.76 -21.70 -26.61
N GLY A 261 -1.59 -22.55 -27.23
CA GLY A 261 -1.35 -24.00 -27.30
C GLY A 261 -0.05 -24.35 -28.04
N GLU A 262 0.27 -23.64 -29.12
CA GLU A 262 1.54 -23.78 -29.82
C GLU A 262 2.73 -23.43 -28.92
N PHE A 263 2.66 -22.32 -28.18
CA PHE A 263 3.71 -21.91 -27.26
C PHE A 263 3.97 -22.92 -26.14
N ILE A 264 2.90 -23.47 -25.55
CA ILE A 264 3.00 -24.51 -24.53
C ILE A 264 3.70 -25.75 -25.11
N ARG A 265 3.33 -26.17 -26.33
CA ARG A 265 3.94 -27.32 -27.00
C ARG A 265 5.43 -27.09 -27.28
N ILE A 266 5.81 -25.92 -27.78
CA ILE A 266 7.22 -25.59 -28.03
C ILE A 266 8.00 -25.58 -26.72
N ALA A 267 7.50 -24.90 -25.70
CA ALA A 267 8.15 -24.82 -24.40
C ALA A 267 8.29 -26.18 -23.72
N SER A 268 7.32 -27.09 -23.88
CA SER A 268 7.35 -28.42 -23.24
C SER A 268 8.49 -29.34 -23.71
N LEU A 269 9.13 -29.01 -24.83
CA LEU A 269 10.26 -29.77 -25.37
C LEU A 269 11.58 -29.50 -24.63
N GLU A 270 11.63 -28.49 -23.76
CA GLU A 270 12.81 -28.16 -22.98
C GLU A 270 13.12 -29.20 -21.90
N ALA A 271 14.40 -29.33 -21.54
CA ALA A 271 14.93 -30.44 -20.76
C ALA A 271 14.42 -30.53 -19.31
N ASN A 272 14.07 -29.38 -18.70
CA ASN A 272 13.61 -29.31 -17.31
C ASN A 272 12.58 -28.19 -17.13
N ASP A 273 11.89 -28.17 -15.99
CA ASP A 273 10.75 -27.26 -15.78
C ASP A 273 11.13 -25.78 -15.76
N ILE A 274 12.35 -25.44 -15.30
CA ILE A 274 12.86 -24.06 -15.36
C ILE A 274 13.06 -23.64 -16.82
N ALA A 275 13.74 -24.47 -17.62
CA ALA A 275 13.95 -24.19 -19.04
C ALA A 275 12.62 -24.10 -19.81
N LYS A 276 11.64 -24.98 -19.50
CA LYS A 276 10.28 -24.89 -20.05
C LYS A 276 9.63 -23.54 -19.71
N ALA A 277 9.73 -23.09 -18.46
CA ALA A 277 9.18 -21.81 -18.04
C ALA A 277 9.86 -20.63 -18.74
N GLU A 278 11.19 -20.59 -18.80
CA GLU A 278 11.97 -19.56 -19.48
C GLU A 278 11.65 -19.49 -20.99
N ARG A 279 11.55 -20.66 -21.64
CA ARG A 279 11.15 -20.74 -23.05
C ARG A 279 9.73 -20.22 -23.27
N PHE A 280 8.79 -20.61 -22.42
CA PHE A 280 7.42 -20.11 -22.49
C PHE A 280 7.34 -18.60 -22.31
N LEU A 281 8.04 -18.06 -21.31
CA LEU A 281 8.11 -16.61 -21.03
C LEU A 281 8.69 -15.84 -22.21
N THR A 282 9.72 -16.36 -22.86
CA THR A 282 10.30 -15.76 -24.07
C THR A 282 9.30 -15.74 -25.22
N LEU A 283 8.47 -16.78 -25.37
CA LEU A 283 7.48 -16.88 -26.46
C LEU A 283 6.31 -15.91 -26.29
N ILE A 284 5.85 -15.67 -25.05
CA ILE A 284 4.70 -14.76 -24.81
C ILE A 284 5.10 -13.28 -24.79
N GLN A 285 6.39 -12.98 -24.69
CA GLN A 285 6.94 -11.62 -24.68
C GLN A 285 7.31 -11.10 -26.08
N ASN A 286 7.39 -12.00 -27.08
CA ASN A 286 7.63 -11.69 -28.50
C ASN A 286 6.34 -11.84 -29.31
#